data_AF-A0A383RYA7-F1
#
_entry.id   AF-A0A383RYA7-F1
#
_cell.length_a   1.000
_cell.length_b   1.000
_cell.length_c   1.000
_cell.angle_alpha   90.00
_cell.angle_beta   90.00
_cell.angle_gamma   90.00
#
_symmetry.space_group_name_H-M   'P 1'
#
loop_
_entity.id
_entity.type
_entity.pdbx_description
1 polymer ?
#
loop_
_entity_poly.entity_id
_entity_poly.type
_entity_poly.pdbx_seq_one_letter_code
_entity_poly.pdbx_strand_id
1 'polypeptide(L)'
;MLKSSKLLILIAFSYVGEAICADAYVRVRCSGESEGATLFINNDAKGECPLTLPVPEGVVHLRAAKEIGEGQYRQFEQTFTLSAGALKPVTVVLDETVLLTPAGRRREEARLAEQQRVEQQQREAQAQAEAQQQAAQQAAQAAAAQEQARLAAERAANKTAVSDFFDQVNQAPAPTSTTLLLYSPVLLPMSTTSDVVSGKAFALNDPAAFANPDSLMARVSRNLEHPPLASEAQRLAAR
;
A
#
# COMPACT_ATOMS: atom_id res chain seq x y z
N MET A 1 -39.04 -58.32 19.90
CA MET A 1 -38.92 -58.83 21.28
C MET A 1 -37.69 -58.21 21.94
N LEU A 2 -37.83 -57.17 22.76
CA LEU A 2 -36.82 -56.84 23.77
C LEU A 2 -37.54 -56.30 25.02
N LYS A 3 -37.09 -56.80 26.17
CA LYS A 3 -37.76 -56.88 27.47
C LYS A 3 -38.02 -55.52 28.11
N SER A 4 -39.24 -55.36 28.63
CA SER A 4 -39.57 -54.44 29.71
C SER A 4 -38.64 -54.64 30.89
N SER A 5 -38.00 -53.57 31.36
CA SER A 5 -37.34 -53.52 32.66
C SER A 5 -38.02 -52.46 33.50
N LYS A 6 -38.95 -52.90 34.35
CA LYS A 6 -39.43 -52.16 35.51
C LYS A 6 -38.38 -52.36 36.61
N LEU A 7 -37.74 -51.30 37.09
CA LEU A 7 -37.08 -51.37 38.40
C LEU A 7 -36.94 -49.99 39.06
N LEU A 8 -37.79 -49.82 40.08
CA LEU A 8 -37.58 -49.12 41.35
C LEU A 8 -36.88 -47.76 41.39
N ILE A 9 -37.75 -46.78 41.60
CA ILE A 9 -37.60 -45.52 42.31
C ILE A 9 -36.83 -45.71 43.63
N LEU A 10 -35.69 -45.02 43.77
CA LEU A 10 -35.05 -44.65 45.04
C LEU A 10 -34.85 -43.13 44.99
N ILE A 11 -35.87 -42.39 45.45
CA ILE A 11 -35.78 -40.94 45.66
C ILE A 11 -35.07 -40.74 46.99
N ALA A 12 -33.74 -40.60 46.94
CA ALA A 12 -32.99 -40.01 48.02
C ALA A 12 -33.39 -38.53 48.09
N PHE A 13 -34.14 -38.19 49.15
CA PHE A 13 -34.44 -36.81 49.52
C PHE A 13 -33.14 -36.17 50.02
N SER A 14 -32.33 -35.69 49.07
CA SER A 14 -31.19 -34.83 49.36
C SER A 14 -31.77 -33.55 49.95
N TYR A 15 -31.65 -33.39 51.27
CA TYR A 15 -31.85 -32.12 51.95
C TYR A 15 -30.92 -31.09 51.29
N VAL A 16 -31.46 -30.31 50.37
CA VAL A 16 -30.86 -29.05 49.95
C VAL A 16 -31.00 -28.18 51.18
N GLY A 17 -29.98 -28.18 52.04
CA GLY A 17 -29.82 -27.14 53.02
C GLY A 17 -29.78 -25.84 52.22
N GLU A 18 -30.83 -25.03 52.34
CA GLU A 18 -30.78 -23.63 51.95
C GLU A 18 -29.69 -23.03 52.82
N ALA A 19 -28.46 -23.03 52.28
CA ALA A 19 -27.40 -22.22 52.83
C ALA A 19 -28.00 -20.82 52.91
N ILE A 20 -28.08 -20.29 54.12
CA ILE A 20 -28.49 -18.92 54.36
C ILE A 20 -27.32 -18.10 53.80
N CYS A 21 -27.30 -17.94 52.48
CA CYS A 21 -26.30 -17.19 51.75
C CYS A 21 -26.46 -15.75 52.18
N ALA A 22 -25.73 -15.35 53.21
CA ALA A 22 -25.66 -13.96 53.60
C ALA A 22 -24.96 -13.22 52.45
N ASP A 23 -25.75 -12.44 51.72
CA ASP A 23 -25.25 -11.67 50.58
C ASP A 23 -24.04 -10.82 51.00
N ALA A 24 -22.99 -10.86 50.17
CA ALA A 24 -21.89 -9.91 50.27
C ALA A 24 -22.19 -8.70 49.39
N TYR A 25 -21.55 -7.57 49.66
CA TYR A 25 -21.75 -6.33 48.91
C TYR A 25 -20.45 -5.88 48.26
N VAL A 26 -20.52 -5.51 46.98
CA VAL A 26 -19.40 -4.85 46.29
C VAL A 26 -19.81 -3.43 45.97
N ARG A 27 -18.97 -2.47 46.41
CA ARG A 27 -19.12 -1.04 46.09
C ARG A 27 -18.05 -0.65 45.09
N VAL A 28 -18.45 -0.45 43.85
CA VAL A 28 -17.54 -0.05 42.77
C VAL A 28 -17.55 1.47 42.62
N ARG A 29 -16.37 2.07 42.67
CA ARG A 29 -16.14 3.49 42.41
C ARG A 29 -15.34 3.63 41.12
N CYS A 30 -15.79 4.54 40.26
CA CYS A 30 -15.05 4.98 39.09
C CYS A 30 -14.83 6.48 39.18
N SER A 31 -13.73 6.94 38.60
CA SER A 31 -13.39 8.35 38.52
C SER A 31 -12.77 8.66 37.16
N GLY A 32 -13.03 9.85 36.64
CA GLY A 32 -12.43 10.36 35.40
C GLY A 32 -12.82 9.49 34.20
N GLU A 33 -11.82 8.97 33.48
CA GLU A 33 -12.05 8.18 32.27
C GLU A 33 -12.86 6.89 32.51
N SER A 34 -12.92 6.39 33.74
CA SER A 34 -13.64 5.15 34.09
C SER A 34 -15.13 5.35 34.38
N GLU A 35 -15.62 6.60 34.46
CA GLU A 35 -17.04 6.88 34.73
C GLU A 35 -17.95 6.40 33.60
N GLY A 36 -19.08 5.77 33.93
CA GLY A 36 -19.98 5.19 32.93
C GLY A 36 -19.46 3.90 32.28
N ALA A 37 -18.39 3.30 32.81
CA ALA A 37 -17.95 1.98 32.36
C ALA A 37 -19.00 0.91 32.70
N THR A 38 -19.27 -0.01 31.77
CA THR A 38 -20.15 -1.16 31.97
C THR A 38 -19.48 -2.18 32.87
N LEU A 39 -20.13 -2.51 33.97
CA LEU A 39 -19.66 -3.46 34.97
C LEU A 39 -20.21 -4.85 34.69
N PHE A 40 -19.31 -5.83 34.75
CA PHE A 40 -19.58 -7.25 34.64
C PHE A 40 -19.13 -7.95 35.92
N ILE A 41 -20.00 -8.77 36.50
CA ILE A 41 -19.66 -9.62 37.63
C ILE A 41 -19.90 -11.06 37.21
N ASN A 42 -18.85 -11.89 37.27
CA ASN A 42 -18.88 -13.28 36.82
C ASN A 42 -19.38 -13.41 35.37
N ASN A 43 -18.93 -12.50 34.49
CA ASN A 43 -19.33 -12.35 33.09
C ASN A 43 -20.75 -11.83 32.81
N ASP A 44 -21.57 -11.59 33.82
CA ASP A 44 -22.89 -10.99 33.65
C ASP A 44 -22.83 -9.46 33.75
N ALA A 45 -23.44 -8.74 32.81
CA ALA A 45 -23.58 -7.28 32.89
C ALA A 45 -24.52 -6.90 34.04
N LYS A 46 -24.06 -6.05 34.97
CA LYS A 46 -24.83 -5.63 36.15
C LYS A 46 -25.23 -4.14 36.13
N GLY A 47 -24.63 -3.33 35.26
CA GLY A 47 -24.96 -1.91 35.11
C GLY A 47 -23.74 -1.06 34.79
N GLU A 48 -23.84 0.25 35.00
CA GLU A 48 -22.75 1.22 34.78
C GLU A 48 -22.15 1.70 36.11
N CYS A 49 -20.89 2.07 36.10
CA CYS A 49 -20.17 2.57 37.26
C CYS A 49 -20.39 4.08 37.49
N PRO A 50 -20.60 4.56 38.74
CA PRO A 50 -20.50 3.86 40.03
C PRO A 50 -21.75 3.07 40.42
N LEU A 51 -21.56 1.88 41.00
CA LEU A 51 -22.66 0.98 41.40
C LEU A 51 -22.31 0.23 42.69
N THR A 52 -23.32 0.00 43.53
CA THR A 52 -23.25 -0.93 44.67
C THR A 52 -24.26 -2.03 44.46
N LEU A 53 -23.82 -3.29 44.51
CA LEU A 53 -24.72 -4.44 44.31
C LEU A 53 -24.40 -5.60 45.26
N PRO A 54 -25.42 -6.40 45.63
CA PRO A 54 -25.22 -7.67 46.31
C PRO A 54 -24.62 -8.70 45.34
N VAL A 55 -23.71 -9.51 45.85
CA VAL A 55 -23.04 -10.60 45.13
C VAL A 55 -22.96 -11.84 46.04
N PRO A 56 -23.00 -13.05 45.47
CA PRO A 56 -22.79 -14.26 46.25
C PRO A 56 -21.39 -14.27 46.87
N GLU A 57 -21.27 -14.91 48.02
CA GLU A 57 -19.96 -15.20 48.63
C GLU A 57 -19.12 -16.12 47.74
N GLY A 58 -17.80 -16.09 47.93
CA GLY A 58 -16.84 -16.87 47.14
C GLY A 58 -15.99 -16.01 46.20
N VAL A 59 -15.48 -16.63 45.14
CA VAL A 59 -14.60 -15.96 44.16
C VAL A 59 -15.44 -15.13 43.19
N VAL A 60 -15.16 -13.84 43.14
CA VAL A 60 -15.85 -12.86 42.29
C VAL A 60 -14.87 -12.35 41.24
N HIS A 61 -15.28 -12.46 39.98
CA HIS A 61 -14.57 -11.86 38.85
C HIS A 61 -15.26 -10.56 38.45
N LEU A 62 -14.64 -9.43 38.77
CA LEU A 62 -15.11 -8.11 38.39
C LEU A 62 -14.40 -7.67 37.10
N ARG A 63 -15.17 -7.31 36.08
CA ARG A 63 -14.67 -6.66 34.87
C ARG A 63 -15.41 -5.35 34.63
N ALA A 64 -14.69 -4.27 34.36
CA ALA A 64 -15.27 -3.02 33.88
C ALA A 64 -14.79 -2.79 32.45
N ALA A 65 -15.67 -2.43 31.52
CA ALA A 65 -15.30 -2.11 30.15
C ALA A 65 -15.97 -0.81 29.71
N LYS A 66 -15.21 0.04 29.00
CA LYS A 66 -15.72 1.30 28.47
C LYS A 66 -15.24 1.49 27.03
N GLU A 67 -16.17 1.84 26.14
CA GLU A 67 -15.84 2.26 24.79
C GLU A 67 -15.23 3.66 24.81
N ILE A 68 -14.07 3.81 24.17
CA ILE A 68 -13.33 5.08 24.11
C ILE A 68 -13.37 5.71 22.71
N GLY A 69 -13.82 4.95 21.70
CA GLY A 69 -13.87 5.39 20.31
C GLY A 69 -14.49 4.32 19.41
N GLU A 70 -14.50 4.57 18.10
CA GLU A 70 -15.12 3.67 17.14
C GLU A 70 -14.45 2.30 17.09
N GLY A 71 -15.07 1.33 17.78
CA GLY A 71 -14.57 -0.04 17.84
C GLY A 71 -13.36 -0.23 18.76
N GLN A 72 -13.11 0.73 19.65
CA GLN A 72 -12.04 0.67 20.65
C GLN A 72 -12.62 0.75 22.05
N TYR A 73 -12.11 -0.08 22.96
CA TYR A 73 -12.52 -0.10 24.35
C TYR A 73 -11.31 -0.30 25.27
N ARG A 74 -11.43 0.17 26.50
CA ARG A 74 -10.51 -0.17 27.60
C ARG A 74 -11.25 -1.03 28.59
N GLN A 75 -10.51 -1.88 29.30
CA GLN A 75 -11.08 -2.72 30.34
C GLN A 75 -10.23 -2.70 31.61
N PHE A 76 -10.82 -3.15 32.69
CA PHE A 76 -10.20 -3.42 33.98
C PHE A 76 -10.72 -4.78 34.44
N GLU A 77 -9.83 -5.66 34.90
CA GLU A 77 -10.19 -6.98 35.41
C GLU A 77 -9.56 -7.20 36.78
N GLN A 78 -10.37 -7.61 37.76
CA GLN A 78 -9.89 -7.96 39.10
C GLN A 78 -10.66 -9.16 39.64
N THR A 79 -9.92 -10.11 40.20
CA THR A 79 -10.50 -11.26 40.89
C THR A 79 -10.25 -11.13 42.39
N PHE A 80 -11.28 -11.34 43.20
CA PHE A 80 -11.17 -11.33 44.66
C PHE A 80 -12.19 -12.27 45.31
N THR A 81 -11.90 -12.69 46.54
CA THR A 81 -12.79 -13.58 47.31
C THR A 81 -13.58 -12.76 48.34
N LEU A 82 -14.87 -13.01 48.46
CA LEU A 82 -15.76 -12.41 49.47
C LEU A 82 -16.28 -13.46 50.44
N SER A 83 -16.38 -13.08 51.71
CA SER A 83 -17.10 -13.84 52.74
C SER A 83 -18.52 -13.28 52.93
N ALA A 84 -19.45 -14.12 53.39
CA ALA A 84 -20.78 -13.73 53.85
C ALA A 84 -20.81 -12.39 54.62
N GLY A 85 -21.71 -11.48 54.21
CA GLY A 85 -21.92 -10.19 54.86
C GLY A 85 -20.79 -9.15 54.70
N ALA A 86 -19.71 -9.46 53.96
CA ALA A 86 -18.62 -8.52 53.75
C ALA A 86 -19.00 -7.41 52.76
N LEU A 87 -18.53 -6.18 53.01
CA LEU A 87 -18.58 -5.06 52.06
C LEU A 87 -17.18 -4.80 51.50
N LYS A 88 -16.97 -5.01 50.21
CA LYS A 88 -15.70 -4.73 49.53
C LYS A 88 -15.78 -3.47 48.68
N PRO A 89 -15.06 -2.39 49.02
CA PRO A 89 -14.88 -1.26 48.11
C PRO A 89 -13.84 -1.61 47.04
N VAL A 90 -14.16 -1.34 45.77
CA VAL A 90 -13.25 -1.48 44.63
C VAL A 90 -13.20 -0.15 43.88
N THR A 91 -11.99 0.33 43.60
CA THR A 91 -11.76 1.51 42.75
C THR A 91 -11.29 1.03 41.39
N VAL A 92 -12.06 1.33 40.35
CA VAL A 92 -11.74 0.93 38.97
C VAL A 92 -10.85 1.99 38.35
N VAL A 93 -9.72 1.53 37.81
CA VAL A 93 -8.83 2.30 36.96
C VAL A 93 -8.68 1.49 35.68
N LEU A 94 -9.21 1.99 34.57
CA LEU A 94 -9.10 1.32 33.27
C LEU A 94 -7.63 1.20 32.86
N ASP A 95 -7.28 0.07 32.25
CA ASP A 95 -5.93 -0.14 31.73
C ASP A 95 -5.61 0.85 30.61
N GLU A 96 -4.34 1.25 30.48
CA GLU A 96 -3.87 2.13 29.40
C GLU A 96 -3.97 1.46 28.02
N THR A 97 -3.99 0.13 28.00
CA THR A 97 -4.06 -0.68 26.78
C THR A 97 -5.43 -0.57 26.13
N VAL A 98 -5.45 -0.09 24.89
CA VAL A 98 -6.66 -0.02 24.06
C VAL A 98 -6.90 -1.36 23.36
N LEU A 99 -8.06 -1.95 23.59
CA LEU A 99 -8.50 -3.18 22.94
C LEU A 99 -9.48 -2.87 21.81
N LEU A 100 -9.48 -3.71 20.78
CA LEU A 100 -10.40 -3.60 19.65
C LEU A 100 -11.64 -4.47 19.88
N THR A 101 -12.82 -3.88 19.74
CA THR A 101 -14.07 -4.64 19.71
C THR A 101 -14.08 -5.57 18.50
N PRO A 102 -14.93 -6.61 18.46
CA PRO A 102 -15.05 -7.46 17.28
C PRO A 102 -15.36 -6.66 16.00
N ALA A 103 -16.15 -5.59 16.10
CA ALA A 103 -16.41 -4.69 14.99
C ALA A 103 -15.17 -3.86 14.61
N GLY A 104 -14.45 -3.31 15.59
CA GLY A 104 -13.20 -2.57 15.36
C GLY A 104 -12.13 -3.43 14.69
N ARG A 105 -11.99 -4.69 15.13
CA ARG A 105 -11.05 -5.66 14.53
C ARG A 105 -11.36 -5.92 13.05
N ARG A 106 -12.62 -6.15 12.69
CA ARG A 106 -13.01 -6.37 11.29
C ARG A 106 -12.70 -5.16 10.40
N ARG A 107 -12.90 -3.94 10.92
CA ARG A 107 -12.56 -2.71 10.19
C ARG A 107 -11.05 -2.58 9.99
N GLU A 108 -10.27 -2.86 11.02
CA GLU A 108 -8.82 -2.82 10.95
C GLU A 108 -8.26 -3.88 9.98
N GLU A 109 -8.78 -5.11 10.05
CA GLU A 109 -8.44 -6.18 9.11
C GLU A 109 -8.80 -5.79 7.66
N ALA A 110 -9.98 -5.20 7.43
CA ALA A 110 -10.39 -4.73 6.11
C ALA A 110 -9.47 -3.61 5.59
N ARG A 111 -9.07 -2.67 6.45
CA ARG A 111 -8.13 -1.60 6.12
C ARG A 111 -6.77 -2.17 5.72
N LEU A 112 -6.24 -3.12 6.48
CA LEU A 112 -4.97 -3.78 6.19
C LEU A 112 -5.04 -4.59 4.88
N ALA A 113 -6.14 -5.32 4.66
CA ALA A 113 -6.34 -6.06 3.42
C ALA A 113 -6.40 -5.13 2.19
N GLU A 114 -7.04 -3.98 2.31
CA GLU A 114 -7.07 -2.99 1.23
C GLU A 114 -5.70 -2.37 0.98
N GLN A 115 -4.95 -2.05 2.03
CA GLN A 115 -3.57 -1.56 1.90
C GLN A 115 -2.68 -2.57 1.17
N GLN A 116 -2.79 -3.86 1.50
CA GLN A 116 -2.06 -4.92 0.82
C GLN A 116 -2.45 -5.05 -0.65
N ARG A 117 -3.74 -4.90 -0.98
CA ARG A 117 -4.22 -4.92 -2.37
C ARG A 117 -3.66 -3.76 -3.18
N VAL A 118 -3.68 -2.56 -2.62
CA VAL A 118 -3.12 -1.37 -3.27
C VAL A 118 -1.61 -1.54 -3.48
N GLU A 119 -0.89 -2.02 -2.47
CA GLU A 119 0.55 -2.28 -2.59
C GLU A 119 0.85 -3.35 -3.65
N GLN A 120 0.08 -4.44 -3.69
CA GLN A 120 0.24 -5.47 -4.71
C GLN A 120 -0.01 -4.93 -6.12
N GLN A 121 -1.08 -4.15 -6.32
CA GLN A 121 -1.37 -3.50 -7.60
C GLN A 121 -0.26 -2.55 -8.03
N GLN A 122 0.31 -1.79 -7.09
CA GLN A 122 1.44 -0.91 -7.37
C GLN A 122 2.67 -1.69 -7.82
N ARG A 123 3.00 -2.79 -7.12
CA ARG A 123 4.13 -3.66 -7.51
C ARG A 123 3.92 -4.31 -8.88
N GLU A 124 2.70 -4.77 -9.17
CA GLU A 124 2.35 -5.34 -10.48
C GLU A 124 2.46 -4.29 -11.60
N ALA A 125 1.96 -3.07 -11.37
CA ALA A 125 2.07 -1.97 -12.33
C ALA A 125 3.53 -1.56 -12.58
N GLN A 126 4.35 -1.52 -11.52
CA GLN A 126 5.79 -1.24 -11.64
C GLN A 126 6.50 -2.33 -12.45
N ALA A 127 6.27 -3.61 -12.13
CA ALA A 127 6.86 -4.73 -12.87
C ALA A 127 6.46 -4.72 -14.35
N GLN A 128 5.20 -4.39 -14.66
CA GLN A 128 4.74 -4.25 -16.05
C GLN A 128 5.43 -3.09 -16.76
N ALA A 129 5.60 -1.94 -16.10
CA ALA A 129 6.29 -0.78 -16.68
C ALA A 129 7.77 -1.10 -16.97
N GLU A 130 8.46 -1.77 -16.05
CA GLU A 130 9.84 -2.23 -16.23
C GLU A 130 9.96 -3.22 -17.39
N ALA A 131 9.05 -4.20 -17.47
CA ALA A 131 9.01 -5.16 -18.57
C ALA A 131 8.79 -4.47 -19.94
N GLN A 132 7.92 -3.48 -20.01
CA GLN A 132 7.70 -2.68 -21.23
C GLN A 132 8.95 -1.89 -21.63
N GLN A 133 9.65 -1.29 -20.66
CA GLN A 133 10.89 -0.57 -20.92
C GLN A 133 11.98 -1.50 -21.45
N GLN A 134 12.13 -2.68 -20.84
CA GLN A 134 13.09 -3.69 -21.30
C GLN A 134 12.76 -4.18 -22.72
N ALA A 135 11.49 -4.47 -22.99
CA ALA A 135 11.04 -4.86 -24.33
C ALA A 135 11.31 -3.75 -25.37
N ALA A 136 11.06 -2.49 -25.03
CA ALA A 136 11.35 -1.36 -25.91
C ALA A 136 12.86 -1.20 -26.17
N GLN A 137 13.70 -1.38 -25.15
CA GLN A 137 15.16 -1.34 -25.31
C GLN A 137 15.66 -2.48 -26.21
N GLN A 138 15.16 -3.70 -26.02
CA GLN A 138 15.52 -4.85 -26.86
C GLN A 138 15.08 -4.63 -28.31
N ALA A 139 13.86 -4.12 -28.55
CA ALA A 139 13.38 -3.79 -29.88
C ALA A 139 14.26 -2.71 -30.56
N ALA A 140 14.66 -1.68 -29.81
CA ALA A 140 15.55 -0.64 -30.31
C ALA A 140 16.95 -1.19 -30.67
N GLN A 141 17.50 -2.07 -29.84
CA GLN A 141 18.79 -2.74 -30.13
C GLN A 141 18.70 -3.64 -31.36
N ALA A 142 17.62 -4.41 -31.51
CA ALA A 142 17.39 -5.25 -32.68
C ALA A 142 17.26 -4.42 -33.96
N ALA A 143 16.52 -3.30 -33.93
CA ALA A 143 16.41 -2.38 -35.05
C ALA A 143 17.76 -1.75 -35.42
N ALA A 144 18.56 -1.33 -34.44
CA ALA A 144 19.90 -0.82 -34.67
C ALA A 144 20.83 -1.86 -35.30
N ALA A 145 20.75 -3.12 -34.86
CA ALA A 145 21.53 -4.22 -35.43
C ALA A 145 21.14 -4.51 -36.88
N GLN A 146 19.85 -4.48 -37.21
CA GLN A 146 19.36 -4.63 -38.58
C GLN A 146 19.86 -3.50 -39.49
N GLU A 147 19.84 -2.25 -39.01
CA GLU A 147 20.34 -1.11 -39.77
C GLU A 147 21.84 -1.22 -40.04
N GLN A 148 22.63 -1.62 -39.03
CA GLN A 148 24.06 -1.87 -39.20
C GLN A 148 24.32 -2.99 -40.22
N ALA A 149 23.53 -4.07 -40.19
CA ALA A 149 23.63 -5.15 -41.16
C ALA A 149 23.30 -4.67 -42.58
N ARG A 150 22.27 -3.81 -42.74
CA ARG A 150 21.91 -3.19 -44.02
C ARG A 150 23.05 -2.34 -44.58
N LEU A 151 23.59 -1.43 -43.77
CA LEU A 151 24.70 -0.56 -44.16
C LEU A 151 25.98 -1.38 -44.48
N ALA A 152 26.24 -2.46 -43.76
CA ALA A 152 27.35 -3.36 -44.04
C ALA A 152 27.17 -4.07 -45.39
N ALA A 153 25.95 -4.54 -45.70
CA ALA A 153 25.63 -5.15 -46.98
C ALA A 153 25.77 -4.16 -48.15
N GLU A 154 25.30 -2.91 -47.99
CA GLU A 154 25.48 -1.85 -48.98
C GLU A 154 26.96 -1.53 -49.23
N ARG A 155 27.77 -1.43 -48.16
CA ARG A 155 29.22 -1.23 -48.29
C ARG A 155 29.91 -2.39 -49.00
N ALA A 156 29.50 -3.63 -48.70
CA ALA A 156 30.03 -4.81 -49.37
C ALA A 156 29.69 -4.80 -50.87
N ALA A 157 28.44 -4.51 -51.23
CA ALA A 157 27.99 -4.41 -52.63
C ALA A 157 28.67 -3.27 -53.40
N ASN A 158 28.89 -2.13 -52.75
CA ASN A 158 29.60 -1.01 -53.38
C ASN A 158 31.09 -1.34 -53.58
N LYS A 159 31.73 -2.04 -52.62
CA LYS A 159 33.11 -2.51 -52.76
C LYS A 159 33.29 -3.45 -53.95
N THR A 160 32.35 -4.38 -54.17
CA THR A 160 32.37 -5.27 -55.34
C THR A 160 32.15 -4.50 -56.64
N ALA A 161 31.21 -3.55 -56.68
CA ALA A 161 30.99 -2.75 -57.88
C ALA A 161 32.21 -1.90 -58.26
N VAL A 162 32.91 -1.34 -57.27
CA VAL A 162 34.16 -0.58 -57.50
C VAL A 162 35.27 -1.49 -58.00
N SER A 163 35.44 -2.71 -57.45
CA SER A 163 36.47 -3.63 -57.96
C SER A 163 36.18 -4.07 -59.41
N ASP A 164 34.92 -4.39 -59.72
CA ASP A 164 34.52 -4.82 -61.06
C ASP A 164 34.74 -3.71 -62.10
N PHE A 165 34.47 -2.45 -61.73
CA PHE A 165 34.75 -1.29 -62.58
C PHE A 165 36.26 -1.16 -62.88
N PHE A 166 37.12 -1.31 -61.87
CA PHE A 166 38.58 -1.26 -62.08
C PHE A 166 39.07 -2.41 -62.97
N ASP A 167 38.54 -3.62 -62.82
CA ASP A 167 38.89 -4.75 -63.67
C ASP A 167 38.45 -4.53 -65.13
N GLN A 168 37.28 -3.94 -65.35
CA GLN A 168 36.79 -3.62 -66.69
C GLN A 168 37.62 -2.53 -67.38
N VAL A 169 38.05 -1.51 -66.65
CA VAL A 169 38.96 -0.46 -67.17
C VAL A 169 40.31 -1.04 -67.56
N ASN A 170 40.85 -1.98 -66.78
CA ASN A 170 42.14 -2.61 -67.07
C ASN A 170 42.10 -3.59 -68.26
N GLN A 171 40.94 -4.13 -68.61
CA GLN A 171 40.76 -5.07 -69.73
C GLN A 171 40.43 -4.38 -71.07
N ALA A 172 40.22 -3.06 -71.08
CA ALA A 172 39.95 -2.33 -72.31
C ALA A 172 41.16 -2.42 -73.27
N PRO A 173 40.98 -2.85 -74.54
CA PRO A 173 42.07 -2.93 -75.50
C PRO A 173 42.70 -1.56 -75.70
N ALA A 174 44.04 -1.52 -75.80
CA ALA A 174 44.83 -0.29 -75.88
C ALA A 174 44.19 0.71 -76.87
N PRO A 175 43.90 1.96 -76.44
CA PRO A 175 43.19 2.91 -77.29
C PRO A 175 44.03 3.16 -78.54
N THR A 176 43.50 2.79 -79.69
CA THR A 176 44.03 3.23 -80.97
C THR A 176 43.78 4.74 -81.04
N SER A 177 44.87 5.50 -81.04
CA SER A 177 44.91 6.96 -81.04
C SER A 177 43.86 7.55 -81.99
N THR A 178 43.01 8.45 -81.49
CA THR A 178 42.62 9.76 -82.08
C THR A 178 41.38 10.31 -81.34
N THR A 179 41.34 11.62 -81.14
CA THR A 179 40.25 12.47 -80.59
C THR A 179 40.21 12.67 -79.07
N LEU A 180 41.06 13.59 -78.60
CA LEU A 180 40.90 14.36 -77.36
C LEU A 180 39.67 15.27 -77.49
N LEU A 181 38.58 14.95 -76.78
CA LEU A 181 37.54 15.93 -76.45
C LEU A 181 37.55 16.16 -74.94
N LEU A 182 37.89 17.39 -74.58
CA LEU A 182 37.88 17.93 -73.22
C LEU A 182 36.46 17.88 -72.66
N TYR A 183 36.13 16.85 -71.89
CA TYR A 183 34.91 16.83 -71.08
C TYR A 183 35.32 16.87 -69.60
N SER A 184 35.43 18.08 -69.08
CA SER A 184 35.59 18.36 -67.65
C SER A 184 34.31 17.98 -66.92
N PRO A 185 34.30 17.00 -65.99
CA PRO A 185 33.15 16.84 -65.12
C PRO A 185 33.10 18.04 -64.17
N VAL A 186 32.10 18.90 -64.35
CA VAL A 186 31.78 20.00 -63.44
C VAL A 186 31.34 19.36 -62.11
N LEU A 187 32.25 19.39 -61.14
CA LEU A 187 31.95 19.16 -59.72
C LEU A 187 31.02 20.29 -59.26
N LEU A 188 29.71 20.07 -59.31
CA LEU A 188 28.75 20.93 -58.62
C LEU A 188 28.79 20.59 -57.12
N PRO A 189 29.13 21.53 -56.22
CA PRO A 189 28.92 21.35 -54.80
C PRO A 189 27.40 21.32 -54.56
N MET A 190 26.89 20.17 -54.13
CA MET A 190 25.55 20.08 -53.55
C MET A 190 25.54 20.92 -52.27
N SER A 191 24.96 22.11 -52.38
CA SER A 191 24.68 23.05 -51.31
C SER A 191 23.83 22.40 -50.23
N THR A 192 24.32 22.40 -48.99
CA THR A 192 23.48 22.27 -47.80
C THR A 192 23.00 23.66 -47.38
N THR A 193 21.82 24.07 -47.85
CA THR A 193 21.15 25.29 -47.38
C THR A 193 19.70 25.00 -47.00
N SER A 194 19.33 25.47 -45.80
CA SER A 194 17.97 25.59 -45.25
C SER A 194 17.33 24.26 -44.81
N ASP A 195 17.04 24.01 -43.54
CA ASP A 195 16.21 24.85 -42.66
C ASP A 195 16.85 25.24 -41.32
N VAL A 196 17.69 26.27 -41.41
CA VAL A 196 18.01 27.18 -40.29
C VAL A 196 16.99 28.35 -40.24
N VAL A 197 15.97 28.39 -41.12
CA VAL A 197 15.00 29.49 -41.24
C VAL A 197 13.59 29.06 -40.80
N SER A 198 13.48 28.54 -39.58
CA SER A 198 12.22 28.63 -38.82
C SER A 198 12.50 28.99 -37.37
N GLY A 199 13.29 30.06 -37.18
CA GLY A 199 13.14 31.05 -36.09
C GLY A 199 12.96 30.57 -34.64
N LYS A 200 13.31 29.33 -34.31
CA LYS A 200 13.22 28.74 -32.95
C LYS A 200 14.46 27.92 -32.63
N ALA A 201 15.63 28.42 -33.03
CA ALA A 201 16.90 27.93 -32.51
C ALA A 201 17.17 28.62 -31.17
N PHE A 202 16.96 27.90 -30.07
CA PHE A 202 17.96 27.05 -29.41
C PHE A 202 18.75 27.85 -28.37
N ALA A 203 18.05 28.20 -27.27
CA ALA A 203 18.66 28.37 -25.95
C ALA A 203 18.80 26.98 -25.28
N LEU A 204 19.51 26.05 -25.92
CA LEU A 204 19.50 24.63 -25.54
C LEU A 204 20.89 23.96 -25.47
N ASN A 205 21.97 24.72 -25.66
CA ASN A 205 23.34 24.26 -25.44
C ASN A 205 23.97 24.94 -24.23
N ASP A 206 23.28 24.90 -23.09
CA ASP A 206 23.98 24.99 -21.81
C ASP A 206 24.21 23.56 -21.29
N PRO A 207 25.40 22.98 -21.46
CA PRO A 207 25.71 21.64 -20.95
C PRO A 207 25.69 21.57 -19.41
N ALA A 208 25.59 22.70 -18.71
CA ALA A 208 25.37 22.72 -17.26
C ALA A 208 23.92 22.43 -16.86
N ALA A 209 22.96 22.46 -17.79
CA ALA A 209 21.53 22.26 -17.49
C ALA A 209 21.09 20.78 -17.44
N PHE A 210 21.89 19.84 -17.95
CA PHE A 210 21.49 18.43 -18.13
C PHE A 210 22.30 17.39 -17.35
N ALA A 211 23.36 17.80 -16.63
CA ALA A 211 24.27 16.85 -16.00
C ALA A 211 24.03 16.60 -14.50
N ASN A 212 22.98 17.16 -13.89
CA ASN A 212 22.70 16.90 -12.47
C ASN A 212 21.32 16.23 -12.28
N PRO A 213 21.27 14.90 -12.02
CA PRO A 213 20.01 14.20 -11.75
C PRO A 213 19.24 14.77 -10.54
N ASP A 214 19.89 15.52 -9.65
CA ASP A 214 19.23 16.21 -8.53
C ASP A 214 18.34 17.39 -8.96
N SER A 215 18.56 17.96 -10.14
CA SER A 215 17.82 19.14 -10.60
C SER A 215 16.40 18.84 -11.11
N LEU A 216 16.12 17.59 -11.50
CA LEU A 216 14.76 17.14 -11.82
C LEU A 216 13.92 16.89 -10.56
N MET A 217 14.53 16.36 -9.49
CA MET A 217 13.85 16.20 -8.20
C MET A 217 13.50 17.56 -7.58
N ALA A 218 14.39 18.55 -7.66
CA ALA A 218 14.13 19.89 -7.14
C ALA A 218 12.95 20.62 -7.83
N ARG A 219 12.67 20.32 -9.11
CA ARG A 219 11.51 20.87 -9.83
C ARG A 219 10.18 20.19 -9.46
N VAL A 220 10.20 18.91 -9.13
CA VAL A 220 8.99 18.20 -8.65
C VAL A 220 8.64 18.64 -7.22
N SER A 221 9.65 18.88 -6.36
CA SER A 221 9.41 19.30 -4.97
C SER A 221 8.76 20.68 -4.84
N ARG A 222 9.07 21.65 -5.73
CA ARG A 222 8.46 22.99 -5.66
C ARG A 222 6.97 23.03 -6.04
N ASN A 223 6.47 22.03 -6.77
CA ASN A 223 5.04 21.95 -7.10
C ASN A 223 4.20 21.28 -6.00
N LEU A 224 4.81 20.78 -4.93
CA LEU A 224 4.11 20.15 -3.79
C LEU A 224 3.97 21.07 -2.56
N GLU A 225 4.59 22.25 -2.56
CA GLU A 225 4.52 23.21 -1.44
C GLU A 225 3.36 24.23 -1.57
N HIS A 226 2.44 24.06 -2.52
CA HIS A 226 1.15 24.76 -2.49
C HIS A 226 0.05 23.78 -2.11
N PRO A 227 -0.27 23.62 -0.80
CA PRO A 227 -1.55 23.04 -0.43
C PRO A 227 -2.65 23.91 -1.04
N PRO A 228 -3.64 23.34 -1.77
CA PRO A 228 -4.83 24.09 -2.11
C PRO A 228 -5.46 24.55 -0.80
N LEU A 229 -5.45 25.87 -0.59
CA LEU A 229 -6.11 26.51 0.53
C LEU A 229 -7.55 25.99 0.59
N ALA A 230 -7.82 25.28 1.68
CA ALA A 230 -9.13 24.88 2.12
C ALA A 230 -10.10 26.07 2.01
N SER A 231 -11.10 25.99 1.15
CA SER A 231 -12.19 26.97 1.16
C SER A 231 -13.58 26.46 0.78
N GLU A 232 -13.77 25.18 0.45
CA GLU A 232 -15.12 24.65 0.19
C GLU A 232 -15.78 23.93 1.37
N ALA A 233 -15.00 23.33 2.29
CA ALA A 233 -15.60 22.62 3.44
C ALA A 233 -16.25 23.56 4.48
N GLN A 234 -15.86 24.84 4.55
CA GLN A 234 -16.45 25.80 5.48
C GLN A 234 -17.72 26.49 4.95
N ARG A 235 -18.07 26.35 3.67
CA ARG A 235 -19.30 26.95 3.12
C ARG A 235 -20.57 26.14 3.33
N LEU A 236 -20.47 24.86 3.69
CA LEU A 236 -21.64 24.00 3.92
C LEU A 236 -22.11 23.93 5.38
N ALA A 237 -21.39 24.51 6.35
CA ALA A 237 -21.81 24.53 7.76
C ALA A 237 -22.61 25.79 8.17
N ALA A 238 -22.90 26.69 7.22
CA ALA A 238 -23.60 27.96 7.47
C ALA A 238 -24.94 28.09 6.71
N ARG A 239 -25.58 26.98 6.37
CA ARG A 239 -26.96 26.93 5.85
C ARG A 239 -27.84 26.01 6.67
#